data_AF-A0A1S8S5R9-F1
#
_entry.id   AF-A0A1S8S5R9-F1
#
_cell.length_a   1.000
_cell.length_b   1.000
_cell.length_c   1.000
_cell.angle_alpha   90.00
_cell.angle_beta   90.00
_cell.angle_gamma   90.00
#
_symmetry.space_group_name_H-M   'P 1'
#
loop_
_entity.id
_entity.type
_entity.pdbx_description
1 polymer ?
#
loop_
_entity_poly.entity_id
_entity_poly.type
_entity_poly.pdbx_seq_one_letter_code
_entity_poly.pdbx_strand_id
1 'polypeptide(L)'
;MNNLKITDLKKYLRNRNDDELINEIIELVKLYPSVKEYYKAKLLPQSELEIFGKYKNIIKNEFFPDRGFGKLRYSKVNEAIREYKKLTSNSELIAKLMFYYTEIGIKFTREYGDIDEKFYINIEKSYINVLDYVQKCDLQEIFAEQAHEAKVKAAGIGWGFGDNMSDIYYEYYYDDIN
;
A
#
# COMPACT_ATOMS: atom_id res chain seq x y z
N MET A 1 -15.77 -27.93 15.47
CA MET A 1 -15.24 -28.08 14.09
C MET A 1 -13.73 -28.04 14.19
N ASN A 2 -13.03 -29.09 13.73
CA ASN A 2 -11.57 -29.14 13.76
C ASN A 2 -11.04 -28.12 12.75
N ASN A 3 -10.33 -27.12 13.22
CA ASN A 3 -9.72 -26.11 12.35
C ASN A 3 -8.41 -26.69 11.78
N LEU A 4 -8.19 -26.60 10.47
CA LEU A 4 -6.97 -27.09 9.84
C LEU A 4 -5.76 -26.33 10.42
N LYS A 5 -4.79 -27.04 11.02
CA LYS A 5 -3.56 -26.41 11.53
C LYS A 5 -2.48 -26.42 10.46
N ILE A 6 -1.62 -25.40 10.48
CA ILE A 6 -0.43 -25.33 9.61
C ILE A 6 0.47 -26.56 9.75
N THR A 7 0.52 -27.18 10.95
CA THR A 7 1.27 -28.42 11.17
C THR A 7 0.72 -29.60 10.39
N ASP A 8 -0.61 -29.68 10.24
CA ASP A 8 -1.27 -30.78 9.55
C ASP A 8 -1.09 -30.62 8.03
N LEU A 9 -1.24 -29.40 7.52
CA LEU A 9 -0.92 -29.08 6.13
C LEU A 9 0.54 -29.37 5.79
N LYS A 10 1.49 -28.98 6.65
CA LYS A 10 2.92 -29.29 6.44
C LYS A 10 3.20 -30.80 6.38
N LYS A 11 2.55 -31.61 7.22
CA LYS A 11 2.68 -33.08 7.19
C LYS A 11 2.11 -33.65 5.90
N TYR A 12 0.94 -33.17 5.48
CA TYR A 12 0.33 -33.56 4.23
C TYR A 12 1.22 -33.24 3.02
N LEU A 13 1.73 -32.01 2.91
CA LEU A 13 2.58 -31.58 1.79
C LEU A 13 3.93 -32.30 1.74
N ARG A 14 4.50 -32.69 2.89
CA ARG A 14 5.78 -33.44 2.95
C ARG A 14 5.69 -34.87 2.39
N ASN A 15 4.49 -35.42 2.31
CA ASN A 15 4.27 -36.77 1.78
C ASN A 15 3.92 -36.77 0.29
N ARG A 16 3.94 -35.60 -0.35
CA ARG A 16 3.65 -35.42 -1.77
C ARG A 16 4.95 -35.33 -2.55
N ASN A 17 4.96 -35.84 -3.77
CA ASN A 17 6.05 -35.61 -4.72
C ASN A 17 5.87 -34.28 -5.48
N ASP A 18 6.89 -33.90 -6.25
CA ASP A 18 6.91 -32.63 -6.98
C ASP A 18 5.73 -32.49 -7.95
N ASP A 19 5.38 -33.54 -8.71
CA ASP A 19 4.27 -33.50 -9.67
C ASP A 19 2.92 -33.34 -8.98
N GLU A 20 2.72 -33.99 -7.83
CA GLU A 20 1.50 -33.84 -7.05
C GLU A 20 1.36 -32.42 -6.48
N LEU A 21 2.46 -31.85 -5.96
CA LEU A 21 2.46 -30.48 -5.46
C LEU A 21 2.21 -29.45 -6.57
N ILE A 22 2.81 -29.65 -7.74
CA ILE A 22 2.59 -28.81 -8.92
C ILE A 22 1.12 -28.86 -9.33
N ASN A 23 0.53 -30.05 -9.43
CA ASN A 23 -0.87 -30.21 -9.80
C ASN A 23 -1.83 -29.58 -8.77
N GLU A 24 -1.56 -29.74 -7.48
CA GLU A 24 -2.37 -29.14 -6.42
C GLU A 24 -2.33 -27.60 -6.49
N ILE A 25 -1.16 -27.00 -6.74
CA ILE A 25 -1.04 -25.55 -6.95
C ILE A 25 -1.81 -25.10 -8.20
N ILE A 26 -1.74 -25.85 -9.30
CA ILE A 26 -2.48 -25.56 -10.53
C ILE A 26 -3.99 -25.58 -10.27
N GLU A 27 -4.48 -26.53 -9.48
CA GLU A 27 -5.89 -26.58 -9.09
C GLU A 27 -6.30 -25.37 -8.24
N LEU A 28 -5.47 -24.97 -7.26
CA LEU A 28 -5.73 -23.77 -6.46
C LEU A 28 -5.80 -22.51 -7.33
N VAL A 29 -4.94 -22.38 -8.34
CA VAL A 29 -4.96 -21.27 -9.32
C VAL A 29 -6.24 -21.29 -10.16
N LYS A 30 -6.73 -22.47 -10.56
CA LYS A 30 -7.97 -22.60 -11.33
C LYS A 30 -9.21 -22.29 -10.49
N LEU A 31 -9.20 -22.69 -9.22
CA LEU A 31 -10.34 -22.57 -8.31
C LEU A 31 -10.49 -21.18 -7.71
N TYR A 32 -9.39 -20.50 -7.38
CA TYR A 32 -9.42 -19.26 -6.60
C TYR A 32 -8.85 -18.06 -7.37
N PRO A 33 -9.69 -17.06 -7.71
CA PRO A 33 -9.24 -15.87 -8.45
C PRO A 33 -8.11 -15.09 -7.78
N SER A 34 -8.08 -15.01 -6.44
CA SER A 34 -7.02 -14.35 -5.69
C SER A 34 -5.66 -15.06 -5.82
N VAL A 35 -5.66 -16.40 -5.84
CA VAL A 35 -4.45 -17.21 -6.06
C VAL A 35 -3.96 -17.06 -7.49
N LYS A 36 -4.88 -16.98 -8.46
CA LYS A 36 -4.57 -16.67 -9.85
C LYS A 36 -3.93 -15.29 -10.01
N GLU A 37 -4.47 -14.26 -9.38
CA GLU A 37 -3.89 -12.91 -9.39
C GLU A 37 -2.47 -12.91 -8.78
N TYR A 38 -2.25 -13.63 -7.67
CA TYR A 38 -0.92 -13.78 -7.06
C TYR A 38 0.11 -14.37 -8.03
N TYR A 39 -0.19 -15.51 -8.66
CA TYR A 39 0.75 -16.13 -9.60
C TYR A 39 0.88 -15.33 -10.91
N LYS A 40 -0.18 -14.63 -11.36
CA LYS A 40 -0.08 -13.70 -12.50
C LYS A 40 1.00 -12.65 -12.21
N ALA A 41 0.88 -11.94 -11.07
CA ALA A 41 1.85 -10.93 -10.64
C ALA A 41 3.27 -11.49 -10.54
N LYS A 42 3.41 -12.69 -9.96
CA LYS A 42 4.72 -13.33 -9.73
C LYS A 42 5.42 -13.80 -11.01
N LEU A 43 4.66 -14.27 -12.01
CA LEU A 43 5.21 -14.91 -13.21
C LEU A 43 5.28 -13.97 -14.43
N LEU A 44 4.49 -12.89 -14.43
CA LEU A 44 4.38 -11.99 -15.56
C LEU A 44 4.69 -10.55 -15.13
N PRO A 45 5.90 -10.02 -15.40
CA PRO A 45 6.28 -8.66 -15.01
C PRO A 45 5.34 -7.58 -15.54
N GLN A 46 4.80 -7.75 -16.76
CA GLN A 46 3.79 -6.86 -17.33
C GLN A 46 2.49 -6.82 -16.51
N SER A 47 2.14 -7.93 -15.85
CA SER A 47 0.94 -8.00 -15.01
C SER A 47 1.13 -7.35 -13.64
N GLU A 48 2.37 -7.26 -13.13
CA GLU A 48 2.64 -6.58 -11.86
C GLU A 48 2.32 -5.08 -11.97
N LEU A 49 2.67 -4.46 -13.11
CA LEU A 49 2.32 -3.06 -13.42
C LEU A 49 0.81 -2.87 -13.62
N GLU A 50 0.13 -3.79 -14.33
CA GLU A 50 -1.33 -3.75 -14.47
C GLU A 50 -2.04 -3.83 -13.11
N ILE A 51 -1.59 -4.76 -12.25
CA ILE A 51 -2.15 -4.95 -10.91
C ILE A 51 -1.86 -3.71 -10.06
N PHE A 52 -0.63 -3.19 -10.06
CA PHE A 52 -0.31 -1.94 -9.37
C PHE A 52 -1.22 -0.79 -9.83
N GLY A 53 -1.42 -0.64 -11.15
CA GLY A 53 -2.32 0.35 -11.74
C GLY A 53 -3.77 0.19 -11.28
N LYS A 54 -4.29 -1.05 -11.21
CA LYS A 54 -5.63 -1.36 -10.67
C LYS A 54 -5.78 -0.86 -9.23
N TYR A 55 -4.83 -1.17 -8.34
CA TYR A 55 -4.89 -0.75 -6.94
C TYR A 55 -4.71 0.75 -6.77
N LYS A 56 -3.81 1.36 -7.54
CA LYS A 56 -3.65 2.81 -7.62
C LYS A 56 -4.97 3.49 -8.02
N ASN A 57 -5.70 2.92 -8.98
CA ASN A 57 -6.98 3.46 -9.41
C ASN A 57 -8.10 3.30 -8.35
N ILE A 58 -8.10 2.22 -7.58
CA ILE A 58 -9.04 2.06 -6.45
C ILE A 58 -8.84 3.19 -5.44
N ILE A 59 -7.59 3.45 -5.03
CA ILE A 59 -7.26 4.55 -4.12
C ILE A 59 -7.66 5.89 -4.76
N LYS A 60 -7.29 6.11 -6.02
CA LYS A 60 -7.62 7.34 -6.76
C LYS A 60 -9.10 7.67 -6.69
N ASN A 61 -9.96 6.71 -6.97
CA ASN A 61 -11.41 6.94 -7.06
C ASN A 61 -12.07 7.28 -5.72
N GLU A 62 -11.41 7.06 -4.59
CA GLU A 62 -11.92 7.54 -3.29
C GLU A 62 -11.72 9.05 -3.12
N PHE A 63 -10.75 9.65 -3.81
CA PHE A 63 -10.44 11.09 -3.78
C PHE A 63 -10.94 11.81 -5.03
N PHE A 64 -10.63 11.27 -6.21
CA PHE A 64 -10.89 11.86 -7.52
C PHE A 64 -11.60 10.85 -8.44
N PRO A 65 -12.88 10.54 -8.20
CA PRO A 65 -13.66 9.67 -9.08
C PRO A 65 -13.95 10.33 -10.43
N ASP A 66 -14.17 9.51 -11.46
CA ASP A 66 -14.52 10.02 -12.80
C ASP A 66 -15.86 10.79 -12.84
N ARG A 67 -16.75 10.55 -11.86
CA ARG A 67 -18.04 11.22 -11.74
C ARG A 67 -18.38 11.51 -10.28
N GLY A 68 -18.78 12.75 -10.00
CA GLY A 68 -19.17 13.20 -8.66
C GLY A 68 -17.97 13.54 -7.77
N PHE A 69 -18.19 13.54 -6.46
CA PHE A 69 -17.16 13.88 -5.46
C PHE A 69 -16.52 12.63 -4.85
N GLY A 70 -15.26 12.78 -4.43
CA GLY A 70 -14.55 11.78 -3.65
C GLY A 70 -15.33 11.38 -2.40
N LYS A 71 -15.51 10.07 -2.20
CA LYS A 71 -16.24 9.53 -1.04
C LYS A 71 -15.37 9.37 0.19
N LEU A 72 -14.05 9.47 0.05
CA LEU A 72 -13.06 9.39 1.12
C LEU A 72 -13.27 8.17 2.03
N ARG A 73 -13.61 7.00 1.45
CA ARG A 73 -13.84 5.78 2.23
C ARG A 73 -12.48 5.17 2.58
N TYR A 74 -11.90 5.62 3.69
CA TYR A 74 -10.61 5.15 4.20
C TYR A 74 -10.54 3.63 4.35
N SER A 75 -11.67 2.98 4.68
CA SER A 75 -11.76 1.51 4.74
C SER A 75 -11.47 0.83 3.39
N LYS A 76 -11.89 1.45 2.28
CA LYS A 76 -11.63 0.94 0.92
C LYS A 76 -10.18 1.16 0.50
N VAL A 77 -9.59 2.28 0.87
CA VAL A 77 -8.16 2.55 0.66
C VAL A 77 -7.30 1.54 1.42
N ASN A 78 -7.57 1.36 2.71
CA ASN A 78 -6.84 0.41 3.56
C ASN A 78 -7.02 -1.05 3.11
N GLU A 79 -8.23 -1.41 2.66
CA GLU A 79 -8.50 -2.70 2.02
C GLU A 79 -7.66 -2.88 0.74
N ALA A 80 -7.61 -1.88 -0.13
CA ALA A 80 -6.82 -1.93 -1.36
C ALA A 80 -5.32 -2.17 -1.07
N ILE A 81 -4.73 -1.42 -0.14
CA ILE A 81 -3.33 -1.59 0.26
C ILE A 81 -3.09 -2.98 0.85
N ARG A 82 -3.98 -3.45 1.74
CA ARG A 82 -3.86 -4.77 2.38
C ARG A 82 -3.94 -5.90 1.37
N GLU A 83 -4.87 -5.84 0.42
CA GLU A 83 -4.98 -6.87 -0.62
C GLU A 83 -3.78 -6.82 -1.56
N TYR A 84 -3.29 -5.63 -1.94
CA TYR A 84 -2.08 -5.52 -2.75
C TYR A 84 -0.85 -6.14 -2.08
N LYS A 85 -0.66 -5.92 -0.77
CA LYS A 85 0.42 -6.55 0.03
C LYS A 85 0.38 -8.08 0.03
N LYS A 86 -0.77 -8.71 -0.27
CA LYS A 86 -0.87 -10.17 -0.39
C LYS A 86 -0.48 -10.67 -1.78
N LEU A 87 -0.52 -9.81 -2.80
CA LEU A 87 -0.33 -10.18 -4.21
C LEU A 87 1.13 -10.10 -4.65
N THR A 88 1.94 -9.27 -4.01
CA THR A 88 3.37 -9.13 -4.31
C THR A 88 4.21 -9.15 -3.04
N SER A 89 5.45 -9.62 -3.16
CA SER A 89 6.48 -9.49 -2.13
C SER A 89 7.46 -8.34 -2.43
N ASN A 90 7.22 -7.57 -3.49
CA ASN A 90 8.04 -6.43 -3.86
C ASN A 90 7.78 -5.25 -2.90
N SER A 91 8.70 -5.06 -1.96
CA SER A 91 8.60 -4.02 -0.92
C SER A 91 8.57 -2.61 -1.51
N GLU A 92 9.34 -2.35 -2.57
CA GLU A 92 9.36 -1.04 -3.23
C GLU A 92 8.00 -0.69 -3.84
N LEU A 93 7.33 -1.63 -4.53
CA LEU A 93 6.01 -1.38 -5.09
C LEU A 93 4.93 -1.22 -4.01
N ILE A 94 5.04 -1.95 -2.91
CA ILE A 94 4.17 -1.78 -1.75
C ILE A 94 4.34 -0.37 -1.16
N ALA A 95 5.58 0.06 -0.94
CA ALA A 95 5.90 1.41 -0.46
C ALA A 95 5.37 2.48 -1.42
N LYS A 96 5.56 2.33 -2.74
CA LYS A 96 4.99 3.23 -3.77
C LYS A 96 3.48 3.36 -3.69
N LEU A 97 2.75 2.26 -3.46
CA LEU A 97 1.30 2.31 -3.34
C LEU A 97 0.86 3.02 -2.05
N MET A 98 1.58 2.81 -0.95
CA MET A 98 1.32 3.48 0.33
C MET A 98 1.62 4.99 0.25
N PHE A 99 2.74 5.38 -0.37
CA PHE A 99 3.04 6.79 -0.62
C PHE A 99 1.99 7.45 -1.48
N TYR A 100 1.53 6.77 -2.53
CA TYR A 100 0.49 7.31 -3.40
C TYR A 100 -0.79 7.68 -2.64
N TYR A 101 -1.15 6.93 -1.58
CA TYR A 101 -2.27 7.30 -0.72
C TYR A 101 -2.02 8.61 0.03
N THR A 102 -0.83 8.79 0.62
CA THR A 102 -0.46 10.06 1.26
C THR A 102 -0.46 11.22 0.26
N GLU A 103 0.18 11.05 -0.90
CA GLU A 103 0.29 12.06 -1.94
C GLU A 103 -1.07 12.50 -2.50
N ILE A 104 -1.98 11.55 -2.73
CA ILE A 104 -3.31 11.88 -3.25
C ILE A 104 -4.16 12.61 -2.22
N GLY A 105 -3.97 12.32 -0.93
CA GLY A 105 -4.56 13.08 0.17
C GLY A 105 -4.09 14.53 0.17
N ILE A 106 -2.77 14.76 0.13
CA ILE A 106 -2.20 16.12 0.04
C ILE A 106 -2.74 16.85 -1.20
N LYS A 107 -2.77 16.18 -2.36
CA LYS A 107 -3.34 16.75 -3.58
C LYS A 107 -4.80 17.14 -3.40
N PHE A 108 -5.59 16.30 -2.74
CA PHE A 108 -7.03 16.53 -2.56
C PHE A 108 -7.32 17.80 -1.75
N THR A 109 -6.66 18.00 -0.61
CA THR A 109 -6.83 19.25 0.16
C THR A 109 -6.23 20.46 -0.56
N ARG A 110 -5.17 20.30 -1.36
CA ARG A 110 -4.67 21.40 -2.21
C ARG A 110 -5.68 21.83 -3.28
N GLU A 111 -6.46 20.89 -3.80
CA GLU A 111 -7.43 21.15 -4.87
C GLU A 111 -8.77 21.70 -4.34
N TYR A 112 -9.24 21.18 -3.20
CA TYR A 112 -10.56 21.52 -2.64
C TYR A 112 -10.52 22.42 -1.41
N GLY A 113 -9.32 22.75 -0.91
CA GLY A 113 -9.12 23.53 0.30
C GLY A 113 -9.26 22.71 1.58
N ASP A 114 -9.74 23.36 2.63
CA ASP A 114 -9.94 22.72 3.93
C ASP A 114 -11.04 21.64 3.86
N ILE A 115 -10.74 20.45 4.40
CA ILE A 115 -11.65 19.30 4.40
C ILE A 115 -12.30 19.11 5.79
N ASP A 116 -11.66 18.37 6.67
CA ASP A 116 -12.01 18.24 8.08
C ASP A 116 -10.81 17.69 8.87
N GLU A 117 -10.85 17.79 10.20
CA GLU A 117 -9.80 17.26 11.09
C GLU A 117 -9.55 15.76 10.85
N LYS A 118 -10.62 14.99 10.64
CA LYS A 118 -10.54 13.54 10.43
C LYS A 118 -9.74 13.21 9.17
N PHE A 119 -9.87 13.99 8.11
CA PHE A 119 -9.12 13.84 6.88
C PHE A 119 -7.63 14.01 7.14
N TYR A 120 -7.22 15.11 7.77
CA TYR A 120 -5.81 15.40 8.05
C TYR A 120 -5.18 14.32 8.93
N ILE A 121 -5.86 13.90 10.00
CA ILE A 121 -5.42 12.78 10.86
C ILE A 121 -5.21 11.49 10.05
N ASN A 122 -6.06 11.20 9.06
CA ASN A 122 -5.92 9.99 8.24
C ASN A 122 -4.73 10.07 7.27
N ILE A 123 -4.44 11.25 6.71
CA ILE A 123 -3.31 11.43 5.79
C ILE A 123 -1.98 11.45 6.57
N GLU A 124 -1.91 12.09 7.74
CA GLU A 124 -0.76 12.02 8.65
C GLU A 124 -0.46 10.58 9.04
N LYS A 125 -1.49 9.82 9.47
CA LYS A 125 -1.35 8.38 9.77
C LYS A 125 -0.89 7.57 8.56
N SER A 126 -1.37 7.90 7.36
CA SER A 126 -0.88 7.25 6.13
C SER A 126 0.60 7.51 5.93
N TYR A 127 1.05 8.73 6.19
CA TYR A 127 2.44 9.13 6.04
C TYR A 127 3.35 8.39 7.03
N ILE A 128 3.00 8.37 8.32
CA ILE A 128 3.70 7.58 9.35
C ILE A 128 3.79 6.11 8.93
N ASN A 129 2.65 5.51 8.53
CA ASN A 129 2.62 4.11 8.13
C ASN A 129 3.54 3.76 6.95
N VAL A 130 3.69 4.67 5.98
CA VAL A 130 4.60 4.42 4.84
C VAL A 130 6.05 4.63 5.23
N LEU A 131 6.38 5.62 6.06
CA LEU A 131 7.73 5.83 6.56
C LEU A 131 8.20 4.67 7.45
N ASP A 132 7.35 4.19 8.36
CA ASP A 132 7.59 2.97 9.14
C ASP A 132 7.89 1.76 8.23
N TYR A 133 7.11 1.62 7.16
CA TYR A 133 7.28 0.51 6.23
C TYR A 133 8.59 0.62 5.42
N VAL A 134 8.92 1.84 4.96
CA VAL A 134 10.17 2.15 4.26
C VAL A 134 11.37 1.83 5.15
N GLN A 135 11.37 2.31 6.39
CA GLN A 135 12.43 2.04 7.35
C GLN A 135 12.57 0.54 7.64
N LYS A 136 11.46 -0.15 7.87
CA LYS A 136 11.45 -1.60 8.12
C LYS A 136 11.98 -2.43 6.95
N CYS A 137 11.89 -1.91 5.73
CA CYS A 137 12.32 -2.60 4.51
C CYS A 137 13.66 -2.10 3.96
N ASP A 138 14.36 -1.23 4.70
CA ASP A 138 15.64 -0.63 4.29
C ASP A 138 15.55 0.11 2.94
N LEU A 139 14.48 0.88 2.73
CA LEU A 139 14.20 1.62 1.48
C LEU A 139 14.36 3.14 1.59
N GLN A 140 14.94 3.66 2.68
CA GLN A 140 15.01 5.09 2.99
C GLN A 140 15.64 5.90 1.86
N GLU A 141 16.80 5.48 1.34
CA GLU A 141 17.48 6.17 0.24
C GLU A 141 16.61 6.26 -1.04
N ILE A 142 15.85 5.20 -1.34
CA ILE A 142 14.98 5.13 -2.52
C ILE A 142 13.80 6.12 -2.40
N PHE A 143 13.29 6.32 -1.19
CA PHE A 143 12.08 7.10 -0.92
C PHE A 143 12.33 8.45 -0.25
N ALA A 144 13.59 8.83 0.00
CA ALA A 144 13.94 10.08 0.66
C ALA A 144 13.34 11.30 -0.05
N GLU A 145 13.44 11.35 -1.38
CA GLU A 145 12.87 12.45 -2.17
C GLU A 145 11.34 12.45 -2.11
N GLN A 146 10.69 11.29 -2.19
CA GLN A 146 9.22 11.21 -2.11
C GLN A 146 8.70 11.63 -0.73
N ALA A 147 9.40 11.26 0.35
CA ALA A 147 9.10 11.73 1.69
C ALA A 147 9.28 13.25 1.80
N HIS A 148 10.41 13.78 1.31
CA HIS A 148 10.68 15.21 1.29
C HIS A 148 9.62 15.99 0.50
N GLU A 149 9.24 15.51 -0.69
CA GLU A 149 8.20 16.12 -1.51
C GLU A 149 6.83 16.11 -0.80
N ALA A 150 6.48 15.05 -0.08
CA ALA A 150 5.23 14.99 0.68
C ALA A 150 5.18 16.09 1.75
N LYS A 151 6.27 16.28 2.51
CA LYS A 151 6.45 17.41 3.43
C LYS A 151 6.26 18.75 2.72
N VAL A 152 7.03 18.99 1.66
CA VAL A 152 7.02 20.28 0.95
C VAL A 152 5.64 20.58 0.37
N LYS A 153 4.96 19.58 -0.21
CA LYS A 153 3.61 19.75 -0.76
C LYS A 153 2.55 19.93 0.32
N ALA A 154 2.79 19.51 1.56
CA ALA A 154 1.90 19.76 2.70
C ALA A 154 2.12 21.15 3.34
N ALA A 155 3.28 21.78 3.14
CA ALA A 155 3.65 23.03 3.81
C ALA A 155 2.65 24.18 3.59
N GLY A 156 2.22 24.83 4.68
CA GLY A 156 1.26 25.93 4.62
C GLY A 156 -0.20 25.52 4.38
N ILE A 157 -0.51 24.22 4.41
CA ILE A 157 -1.90 23.76 4.58
C ILE A 157 -2.28 23.94 6.06
N GLY A 158 -3.50 24.42 6.32
CA GLY A 158 -4.00 24.74 7.65
C GLY A 158 -4.19 23.54 8.57
N TRP A 159 -4.88 23.75 9.69
CA TRP A 159 -5.18 22.71 10.69
C TRP A 159 -3.96 22.09 11.39
N GLY A 160 -2.79 22.74 11.31
CA GLY A 160 -1.53 22.16 11.78
C GLY A 160 -1.02 21.02 10.90
N PHE A 161 -1.72 20.68 9.81
CA PHE A 161 -1.36 19.54 8.95
C PHE A 161 0.01 19.72 8.30
N GLY A 162 0.32 20.90 7.78
CA GLY A 162 1.63 21.18 7.16
C GLY A 162 2.80 21.07 8.16
N ASP A 163 2.58 21.50 9.41
CA ASP A 163 3.56 21.44 10.48
C ASP A 163 3.74 19.97 10.93
N ASN A 164 2.65 19.25 11.18
CA ASN A 164 2.67 17.83 11.54
C ASN A 164 3.38 16.98 10.48
N MET A 165 3.12 17.21 9.19
CA MET A 165 3.80 16.50 8.09
C MET A 165 5.31 16.80 8.06
N SER A 166 5.72 17.98 8.51
CA SER A 166 7.14 18.34 8.66
C SER A 166 7.78 17.67 9.86
N ASP A 167 7.11 17.68 11.00
CA ASP A 167 7.56 17.00 12.21
C ASP A 167 7.73 15.49 11.96
N ILE A 168 6.71 14.86 11.35
CA ILE A 168 6.78 13.45 10.94
C ILE A 168 7.96 13.22 9.98
N TYR A 169 8.19 14.07 8.96
CA TYR A 169 9.33 13.86 8.05
C TYR A 169 10.66 13.88 8.81
N TYR A 170 10.82 14.86 9.70
CA TYR A 170 12.05 15.01 10.47
C TYR A 170 12.27 13.83 11.42
N GLU A 171 11.24 13.26 12.06
CA GLU A 171 11.39 12.06 12.90
C GLU A 171 12.07 10.87 12.20
N TYR A 172 11.93 10.72 10.88
CA TYR A 172 12.53 9.60 10.13
C TYR A 172 13.82 9.94 9.40
N TYR A 173 14.07 11.21 9.07
CA TYR A 173 15.21 11.65 8.26
C TYR A 173 16.13 12.66 8.97
N TYR A 174 15.97 12.92 10.27
CA TYR A 174 16.86 13.84 11.02
C TYR A 174 18.26 13.28 11.27
N ASP A 175 18.48 11.97 11.12
CA ASP A 175 19.78 11.34 11.40
C ASP A 175 20.82 11.48 10.26
N ASP A 176 20.47 12.10 9.11
CA ASP A 176 21.39 12.33 7.98
C ASP A 176 22.09 13.70 8.01
N ILE A 177 21.99 14.43 9.11
CA ILE A 177 22.77 15.65 9.36
C ILE A 177 23.55 15.49 10.67
N ASN A 178 24.59 14.67 10.67
CA ASN A 178 25.82 14.83 11.47
C ASN A 178 26.94 13.91 11.00
#